data_AF-A0A6P0VWS9-F1
#
_entry.id   AF-A0A6P0VWS9-F1
#
_cell.length_a   1.000
_cell.length_b   1.000
_cell.length_c   1.000
_cell.angle_alpha   90.00
_cell.angle_beta   90.00
_cell.angle_gamma   90.00
#
_symmetry.space_group_name_H-M   'P 1'
#
loop_
_entity.id
_entity.type
_entity.pdbx_description
1 polymer ?
#
loop_
_entity_poly.entity_id
_entity_poly.type
_entity_poly.pdbx_seq_one_letter_code
_entity_poly.pdbx_strand_id
1 'polypeptide(L)'
;YKSEVLEIVNPLPQSIQLTDSSAITAKLKQAFEPRAASEDEHRGKRQIVVIPDLSWYFLRCVQGWEGVTYLRDLVMKDHSRFWLIGCNQWTWQYLSYVCQIDAYFEQVQQLPTVSGEEIEAWLAPIVEEIAIDFIEDESTKNGQKNKSESYFDRLGDLALGINAVAAQLWLYSLKYLSSDPEANSLKEEILGKIQHTTPTLPDLPKLTADDRYLLFSLLLHGQITLPCLALTLGETESIVQSQVQMLLRSGVIWRQRELLMVNPAHYPRLRWELVHNNFFIEED
;
A
#
# COMPACT_ATOMS: atom_id res chain seq x y z
N TYR A 1 -29.69 25.26 -14.53
CA TYR A 1 -28.74 24.15 -14.56
C TYR A 1 -29.36 22.98 -13.81
N LYS A 2 -29.80 21.93 -14.53
CA LYS A 2 -30.18 20.68 -13.85
C LYS A 2 -28.89 20.13 -13.22
N SER A 3 -28.90 19.89 -11.92
CA SER A 3 -27.82 19.17 -11.24
C SER A 3 -27.70 17.80 -11.91
N GLU A 4 -26.69 17.62 -12.76
CA GLU A 4 -26.37 16.32 -13.33
C GLU A 4 -25.98 15.42 -12.16
N VAL A 5 -26.70 14.31 -12.00
CA VAL A 5 -26.41 13.34 -10.93
C VAL A 5 -25.23 12.50 -11.39
N LEU A 6 -24.12 12.62 -10.64
CA LEU A 6 -22.92 11.80 -10.81
C LEU A 6 -23.10 10.50 -10.04
N GLU A 7 -22.94 9.38 -10.73
CA GLU A 7 -23.00 8.05 -10.11
C GLU A 7 -21.59 7.45 -10.03
N ILE A 8 -21.17 7.01 -8.84
CA ILE A 8 -19.89 6.33 -8.61
C ILE A 8 -20.14 4.82 -8.56
N VAL A 9 -19.54 4.09 -9.49
CA VAL A 9 -19.64 2.64 -9.61
C VAL A 9 -18.32 1.99 -9.17
N ASN A 10 -18.39 1.14 -8.15
CA ASN A 10 -17.26 0.32 -7.69
C ASN A 10 -17.55 -1.14 -8.09
N PRO A 11 -16.89 -1.66 -9.14
CA PRO A 11 -17.28 -2.94 -9.74
C PRO A 11 -17.03 -4.13 -8.81
N LEU A 12 -15.96 -4.09 -8.01
CA LEU A 12 -15.70 -5.07 -6.96
C LEU A 12 -15.55 -4.35 -5.62
N PRO A 13 -16.30 -4.72 -4.56
CA PRO A 13 -15.99 -4.26 -3.22
C PRO A 13 -14.59 -4.77 -2.81
N GLN A 14 -13.89 -3.99 -1.96
CA GLN A 14 -12.56 -4.29 -1.41
C GLN A 14 -12.43 -5.72 -0.82
N SER A 15 -13.56 -6.37 -0.54
CA SER A 15 -13.65 -7.72 0.02
C SER A 15 -13.57 -8.87 -1.01
N ILE A 16 -13.51 -8.60 -2.32
CA ILE A 16 -13.23 -9.64 -3.32
C ILE A 16 -11.72 -9.87 -3.32
N GLN A 17 -11.27 -10.50 -2.25
CA GLN A 17 -9.91 -10.97 -2.07
C GLN A 17 -9.61 -11.96 -3.18
N LEU A 18 -8.41 -11.87 -3.77
CA LEU A 18 -7.84 -12.84 -4.70
C LEU A 18 -7.87 -14.21 -4.02
N THR A 19 -8.92 -14.98 -4.24
CA THR A 19 -9.06 -16.37 -3.76
C THR A 19 -8.93 -17.37 -4.90
N ASP A 20 -9.24 -16.95 -6.13
CA ASP A 20 -9.17 -17.78 -7.33
C ASP A 20 -9.04 -16.87 -8.56
N SER A 21 -8.01 -17.12 -9.36
CA SER A 21 -7.73 -16.41 -10.61
C SER A 21 -8.89 -16.46 -11.61
N SER A 22 -9.56 -17.60 -11.72
CA SER A 22 -10.66 -17.79 -12.68
C SER A 22 -11.94 -17.05 -12.26
N ALA A 23 -12.13 -16.87 -10.94
CA ALA A 23 -13.26 -16.15 -10.39
C ALA A 23 -13.18 -14.64 -10.60
N ILE A 24 -11.96 -14.07 -10.74
CA ILE A 24 -11.76 -12.62 -10.92
C ILE A 24 -12.47 -12.14 -12.18
N THR A 25 -12.18 -12.75 -13.32
CA THR A 25 -12.75 -12.38 -14.62
C THR A 25 -14.27 -12.57 -14.64
N ALA A 26 -14.78 -13.64 -14.05
CA ALA A 26 -16.21 -13.91 -13.98
C ALA A 26 -16.95 -12.85 -13.14
N LYS A 27 -16.41 -12.49 -11.97
CA LYS A 27 -16.98 -11.45 -11.11
C LYS A 27 -16.93 -10.06 -11.75
N LEU A 28 -15.84 -9.75 -12.45
CA LEU A 28 -15.72 -8.54 -13.25
C LEU A 28 -16.83 -8.47 -14.31
N LYS A 29 -17.01 -9.52 -15.10
CA LYS A 29 -18.06 -9.59 -16.11
C LYS A 29 -19.44 -9.39 -15.49
N GLN A 30 -19.74 -10.09 -14.39
CA GLN A 30 -21.00 -9.95 -13.67
C GLN A 30 -21.23 -8.52 -13.13
N ALA A 31 -20.18 -7.84 -12.69
CA ALA A 31 -20.27 -6.48 -12.17
C ALA A 31 -20.59 -5.44 -13.26
N PHE A 32 -20.11 -5.68 -14.48
CA PHE A 32 -20.28 -4.79 -15.63
C PHE A 32 -21.38 -5.22 -16.60
N GLU A 33 -21.94 -6.42 -16.46
CA GLU A 33 -23.13 -6.84 -17.18
C GLU A 33 -24.27 -5.85 -16.92
N PRO A 34 -25.04 -5.47 -17.95
CA PRO A 34 -26.14 -4.54 -17.78
C PRO A 34 -27.15 -5.17 -16.81
N ARG A 35 -27.17 -4.67 -15.57
CA ARG A 35 -28.32 -4.89 -14.68
C ARG A 35 -29.53 -4.41 -15.46
N ALA A 36 -30.58 -5.22 -15.51
CA ALA A 36 -31.84 -4.95 -16.19
C ALA A 36 -32.61 -3.77 -15.55
N ALA A 37 -31.96 -2.62 -15.43
CA ALA A 37 -32.58 -1.32 -15.24
C ALA A 37 -32.94 -0.82 -16.64
N SER A 38 -34.20 -0.47 -16.83
CA SER A 38 -34.74 0.05 -18.08
C SER A 38 -33.81 1.11 -18.67
N GLU A 39 -33.55 1.02 -19.98
CA GLU A 39 -32.71 1.94 -20.78
C GLU A 39 -33.06 3.44 -20.59
N ASP A 40 -34.21 3.74 -19.98
CA ASP A 40 -34.67 5.08 -19.62
C ASP A 40 -34.08 5.65 -18.31
N GLU A 41 -33.59 4.85 -17.35
CA GLU A 41 -33.12 5.36 -16.03
C GLU A 41 -31.72 5.99 -16.04
N HIS A 42 -30.95 5.73 -17.10
CA HIS A 42 -29.54 6.15 -17.25
C HIS A 42 -29.36 7.26 -18.29
N ARG A 43 -30.41 7.60 -19.06
CA ARG A 43 -30.38 8.72 -20.00
C ARG A 43 -30.13 10.04 -19.26
N GLY A 44 -28.88 10.52 -19.32
CA GLY A 44 -28.46 11.81 -18.78
C GLY A 44 -27.70 11.77 -17.45
N LYS A 45 -27.35 10.59 -16.91
CA LYS A 45 -26.45 10.49 -15.75
C LYS A 45 -25.02 10.25 -16.22
N ARG A 46 -24.08 11.07 -15.74
CA ARG A 46 -22.65 10.81 -15.95
C ARG A 46 -22.20 9.79 -14.91
N GLN A 47 -21.51 8.74 -15.36
CA GLN A 47 -21.01 7.69 -14.48
C GLN A 47 -19.49 7.78 -14.35
N ILE A 48 -18.98 7.64 -13.14
CA ILE A 48 -17.56 7.40 -12.86
C ILE A 48 -17.42 5.97 -12.38
N VAL A 49 -16.52 5.20 -13.00
CA VAL A 49 -16.11 3.90 -12.50
C VAL A 49 -14.79 4.05 -11.75
N VAL A 50 -14.76 3.64 -10.49
CA VAL A 50 -13.54 3.70 -9.67
C VAL A 50 -13.04 2.28 -9.41
N ILE A 51 -11.81 2.03 -9.84
CA ILE A 51 -11.07 0.81 -9.56
C ILE A 51 -9.92 1.21 -8.64
N PRO A 52 -10.00 0.93 -7.33
CA PRO A 52 -9.04 1.48 -6.37
C PRO A 52 -7.62 0.92 -6.53
N ASP A 53 -7.49 -0.35 -6.89
CA ASP A 53 -6.20 -1.00 -7.12
C ASP A 53 -6.31 -2.10 -8.18
N LEU A 54 -5.57 -1.93 -9.27
CA LEU A 54 -5.51 -2.87 -10.38
C LEU A 54 -4.89 -4.23 -9.98
N SER A 55 -4.09 -4.26 -8.91
CA SER A 55 -3.46 -5.49 -8.39
C SER A 55 -4.47 -6.58 -8.01
N TRP A 56 -5.73 -6.21 -7.75
CA TRP A 56 -6.80 -7.11 -7.36
C TRP A 56 -7.46 -7.83 -8.55
N TYR A 57 -7.12 -7.44 -9.78
CA TYR A 57 -7.80 -7.89 -10.99
C TYR A 57 -6.94 -8.86 -11.82
N PHE A 58 -5.81 -9.30 -11.29
CA PHE A 58 -5.01 -10.38 -11.86
C PHE A 58 -4.27 -11.16 -10.78
N LEU A 59 -3.82 -12.35 -11.16
CA LEU A 59 -2.83 -13.14 -10.43
C LEU A 59 -1.65 -13.39 -11.35
N ARG A 60 -0.41 -13.33 -10.85
CA ARG A 60 0.76 -13.67 -11.68
C ARG A 60 0.91 -15.19 -11.80
N CYS A 61 0.02 -15.80 -12.57
CA CYS A 61 0.03 -17.21 -12.93
C CYS A 61 -0.40 -17.40 -14.39
N VAL A 62 -0.34 -18.63 -14.90
CA VAL A 62 -0.91 -18.96 -16.22
C VAL A 62 -2.39 -18.57 -16.26
N GLN A 63 -2.81 -17.83 -17.30
CA GLN A 63 -4.16 -17.28 -17.45
C GLN A 63 -4.58 -16.25 -16.38
N GLY A 64 -3.67 -15.85 -15.50
CA GLY A 64 -4.01 -14.98 -14.38
C GLY A 64 -4.24 -13.51 -14.73
N TRP A 65 -3.94 -13.11 -15.97
CA TRP A 65 -4.12 -11.75 -16.49
C TRP A 65 -5.46 -11.48 -17.17
N GLU A 66 -6.33 -12.49 -17.33
CA GLU A 66 -7.58 -12.34 -18.10
C GLU A 66 -8.49 -11.23 -17.59
N GLY A 67 -8.49 -10.97 -16.28
CA GLY A 67 -9.26 -9.89 -15.67
C GLY A 67 -8.80 -8.51 -16.12
N VAL A 68 -7.48 -8.27 -16.13
CA VAL A 68 -6.88 -7.03 -16.64
C VAL A 68 -7.14 -6.86 -18.14
N THR A 69 -7.02 -7.93 -18.93
CA THR A 69 -7.32 -7.89 -20.37
C THR A 69 -8.79 -7.52 -20.62
N TYR A 70 -9.72 -8.11 -19.87
CA TYR A 70 -11.14 -7.79 -19.97
C TYR A 70 -11.41 -6.33 -19.59
N LEU A 71 -10.83 -5.86 -18.49
CA LEU A 71 -11.00 -4.48 -18.03
C LEU A 71 -10.47 -3.48 -19.06
N ARG A 72 -9.29 -3.73 -19.61
CA ARG A 72 -8.70 -2.93 -20.70
C ARG A 72 -9.63 -2.84 -21.90
N ASP A 73 -10.16 -3.98 -22.36
CA ASP A 73 -11.07 -4.03 -23.51
C ASP A 73 -12.37 -3.26 -23.23
N LEU A 74 -12.82 -3.23 -21.96
CA LEU A 74 -14.00 -2.49 -21.54
C LEU A 74 -13.75 -0.98 -21.54
N VAL A 75 -12.63 -0.53 -20.96
CA VAL A 75 -12.22 0.89 -20.95
C VAL A 75 -12.12 1.44 -22.39
N MET A 76 -11.59 0.65 -23.32
CA MET A 76 -11.46 1.05 -24.73
C MET A 76 -12.78 1.10 -25.51
N LYS A 77 -13.82 0.40 -25.06
CA LYS A 77 -15.11 0.32 -25.77
C LYS A 77 -16.15 1.26 -25.16
N ASP A 78 -16.09 1.49 -23.85
CA ASP A 78 -17.09 2.22 -23.10
C ASP A 78 -16.63 3.64 -22.78
N HIS A 79 -16.84 4.54 -23.74
CA HIS A 79 -16.60 5.99 -23.59
C HIS A 79 -17.75 6.73 -22.91
N SER A 80 -18.81 6.03 -22.49
CA SER A 80 -19.94 6.66 -21.79
C SER A 80 -19.64 6.94 -20.31
N ARG A 81 -18.54 6.38 -19.80
CA ARG A 81 -18.11 6.46 -18.41
C ARG A 81 -16.74 7.08 -18.31
N PHE A 82 -16.50 7.78 -17.21
CA PHE A 82 -15.16 8.22 -16.82
C PHE A 82 -14.51 7.16 -15.93
N TRP A 83 -13.33 6.67 -16.32
CA TRP A 83 -12.64 5.59 -15.64
C TRP A 83 -11.51 6.15 -14.77
N LEU A 84 -11.56 5.89 -13.46
CA LEU A 84 -10.49 6.21 -12.53
C LEU A 84 -9.92 4.90 -11.98
N ILE A 85 -8.66 4.60 -12.32
CA ILE A 85 -8.01 3.34 -11.94
C ILE A 85 -6.75 3.66 -11.14
N GLY A 86 -6.75 3.24 -9.88
CA GLY A 86 -5.57 3.23 -9.03
C GLY A 86 -4.76 1.95 -9.24
N CYS A 87 -3.45 2.05 -9.00
CA CYS A 87 -2.51 0.96 -9.18
C CYS A 87 -1.26 1.27 -8.36
N ASN A 88 -0.68 0.27 -7.71
CA ASN A 88 0.65 0.44 -7.11
C ASN A 88 1.74 0.39 -8.18
N GLN A 89 2.91 0.96 -7.87
CA GLN A 89 4.01 1.10 -8.83
C GLN A 89 4.51 -0.24 -9.38
N TRP A 90 4.66 -1.26 -8.51
CA TRP A 90 5.15 -2.59 -8.92
C TRP A 90 4.19 -3.27 -9.90
N THR A 91 2.89 -3.22 -9.61
CA THR A 91 1.84 -3.71 -10.51
C THR A 91 1.87 -2.96 -11.83
N TRP A 92 1.90 -1.63 -11.80
CA TRP A 92 1.84 -0.81 -13.00
C TRP A 92 3.01 -1.14 -13.93
N GLN A 93 4.22 -1.08 -13.41
CA GLN A 93 5.42 -1.35 -14.20
C GLN A 93 5.48 -2.82 -14.67
N TYR A 94 5.04 -3.78 -13.86
CA TYR A 94 4.92 -5.18 -14.30
C TYR A 94 3.95 -5.32 -15.48
N LEU A 95 2.74 -4.77 -15.38
CA LEU A 95 1.74 -4.82 -16.45
C LEU A 95 2.18 -4.04 -17.69
N SER A 96 2.91 -2.94 -17.51
CA SER A 96 3.55 -2.19 -18.59
C SER A 96 4.52 -3.08 -19.37
N TYR A 97 5.35 -3.84 -18.65
CA TYR A 97 6.29 -4.78 -19.25
C TYR A 97 5.60 -5.97 -19.94
N VAL A 98 4.62 -6.62 -19.30
CA VAL A 98 4.05 -7.87 -19.81
C VAL A 98 2.89 -7.69 -20.80
N CYS A 99 2.12 -6.60 -20.70
CA CYS A 99 0.94 -6.37 -21.54
C CYS A 99 0.81 -4.94 -22.09
N GLN A 100 1.86 -4.11 -21.97
CA GLN A 100 1.91 -2.75 -22.51
C GLN A 100 0.73 -1.90 -22.06
N ILE A 101 0.39 -2.00 -20.77
CA ILE A 101 -0.83 -1.38 -20.24
C ILE A 101 -0.87 0.14 -20.45
N ASP A 102 0.28 0.83 -20.46
CA ASP A 102 0.38 2.27 -20.70
C ASP A 102 -0.27 2.71 -22.01
N ALA A 103 -0.22 1.86 -23.05
CA ALA A 103 -0.76 2.19 -24.37
C ALA A 103 -2.29 2.32 -24.40
N TYR A 104 -2.98 1.88 -23.35
CA TYR A 104 -4.44 1.85 -23.28
C TYR A 104 -5.02 2.92 -22.36
N PHE A 105 -4.20 3.73 -21.69
CA PHE A 105 -4.68 4.80 -20.82
C PHE A 105 -4.28 6.16 -21.39
N GLU A 106 -5.27 7.05 -21.55
CA GLU A 106 -5.04 8.40 -22.09
C GLU A 106 -4.15 9.24 -21.18
N GLN A 107 -4.30 9.06 -19.86
CA GLN A 107 -3.55 9.77 -18.84
C GLN A 107 -3.10 8.81 -17.75
N VAL A 108 -1.81 8.84 -17.46
CA VAL A 108 -1.17 8.16 -16.34
C VAL A 108 -0.57 9.24 -15.45
N GLN A 109 -0.99 9.28 -14.19
CA GLN A 109 -0.53 10.28 -13.22
C GLN A 109 0.08 9.56 -12.04
N GLN A 110 1.33 9.90 -11.71
CA GLN A 110 1.94 9.46 -10.47
C GLN A 110 1.46 10.36 -9.34
N LEU A 111 1.12 9.76 -8.21
CA LEU A 111 0.80 10.54 -7.01
C LEU A 111 2.07 11.23 -6.51
N PRO A 112 1.98 12.50 -6.08
CA PRO A 112 3.12 13.22 -5.56
C PRO A 112 3.66 12.55 -4.29
N THR A 113 4.98 12.62 -4.11
CA THR A 113 5.63 12.23 -2.86
C THR A 113 5.27 13.22 -1.75
N VAL A 114 5.03 12.71 -0.55
CA VAL A 114 4.68 13.54 0.60
C VAL A 114 5.94 14.01 1.33
N SER A 115 6.06 15.32 1.52
CA SER A 115 7.17 15.96 2.23
C SER A 115 7.07 15.82 3.75
N GLY A 116 8.16 16.12 4.47
CA GLY A 116 8.16 16.14 5.94
C GLY A 116 7.10 17.10 6.52
N GLU A 117 6.97 18.30 5.97
CA GLU A 117 5.96 19.29 6.37
C GLU A 117 4.53 18.77 6.19
N GLU A 118 4.24 18.10 5.08
CA GLU A 118 2.92 17.50 4.83
C GLU A 118 2.65 16.32 5.77
N ILE A 119 3.66 15.51 6.10
CA ILE A 119 3.54 14.44 7.11
C ILE A 119 3.28 15.04 8.50
N GLU A 120 3.95 16.13 8.86
CA GLU A 120 3.73 16.85 10.11
C GLU A 120 2.28 17.35 10.19
N ALA A 121 1.81 18.04 9.15
CA ALA A 121 0.44 18.54 9.08
C ALA A 121 -0.60 17.40 9.13
N TRP A 122 -0.30 16.26 8.51
CA TRP A 122 -1.17 15.08 8.53
C TRP A 122 -1.27 14.44 9.91
N LEU A 123 -0.16 14.35 10.66
CA LEU A 123 -0.10 13.73 11.98
C LEU A 123 -0.42 14.69 13.13
N ALA A 124 -0.43 16.01 12.89
CA ALA A 124 -0.67 17.04 13.90
C ALA A 124 -1.90 16.77 14.79
N PRO A 125 -3.09 16.38 14.26
CA PRO A 125 -4.25 16.11 15.10
C PRO A 125 -4.01 15.00 16.14
N ILE A 126 -3.23 13.99 15.77
CA ILE A 126 -2.89 12.88 16.65
C ILE A 126 -1.83 13.33 17.65
N VAL A 127 -0.76 13.98 17.18
CA VAL A 127 0.33 14.50 18.02
C VAL A 127 -0.20 15.41 19.12
N GLU A 128 -1.17 16.27 18.80
CA GLU A 128 -1.85 17.15 19.75
C GLU A 128 -2.69 16.37 20.76
N GLU A 129 -3.42 15.33 20.32
CA GLU A 129 -4.25 14.49 21.20
C GLU A 129 -3.43 13.69 22.23
N ILE A 130 -2.28 13.12 21.80
CA ILE A 130 -1.43 12.31 22.67
C ILE A 130 -0.29 13.08 23.35
N ALA A 131 -0.18 14.40 23.12
CA ALA A 131 0.78 15.30 23.73
C ALA A 131 2.23 14.76 23.70
N ILE A 132 2.74 14.44 22.50
CA ILE A 132 4.10 13.90 22.33
C ILE A 132 5.15 14.99 22.60
N ASP A 133 6.17 14.64 23.39
CA ASP A 133 7.34 15.47 23.56
C ASP A 133 8.41 15.21 22.50
N PHE A 134 8.88 16.29 21.85
CA PHE A 134 10.00 16.22 20.92
C PHE A 134 11.37 16.40 21.61
N ILE A 135 12.15 15.32 21.70
CA ILE A 135 13.56 15.30 22.15
C ILE A 135 14.48 15.96 21.10
N GLU A 136 15.59 16.54 21.54
CA GLU A 136 16.64 17.09 20.66
C GLU A 136 17.41 15.99 19.94
N ASP A 137 17.57 16.14 18.62
CA ASP A 137 18.54 15.40 17.80
C ASP A 137 19.73 16.31 17.43
N GLU A 138 20.83 15.73 16.95
CA GLU A 138 22.07 16.41 16.55
C GLU A 138 21.82 17.62 15.61
N SER A 139 20.80 17.54 14.74
CA SER A 139 20.40 18.60 13.79
C SER A 139 19.84 19.86 14.47
N THR A 140 19.20 19.72 15.63
CA THR A 140 18.63 20.85 16.38
C THR A 140 19.70 21.67 17.12
N LYS A 141 20.90 21.09 17.33
CA LYS A 141 22.03 21.77 17.97
C LYS A 141 22.62 22.89 17.10
N ASN A 142 22.39 22.85 15.78
CA ASN A 142 22.90 23.85 14.83
C ASN A 142 21.95 25.06 14.64
N GLY A 143 20.83 25.12 15.36
CA GLY A 143 19.96 26.31 15.44
C GLY A 143 19.17 26.65 14.16
N GLN A 144 19.09 25.75 13.18
CA GLN A 144 18.49 26.01 11.86
C GLN A 144 17.03 25.58 11.72
N LYS A 145 16.51 24.67 12.56
CA LYS A 145 15.12 24.15 12.51
C LYS A 145 14.59 23.80 13.89
N ASN A 146 13.27 23.85 14.08
CA ASN A 146 12.63 23.37 15.31
C ASN A 146 12.74 21.84 15.43
N LYS A 147 12.61 21.30 16.66
CA LYS A 147 12.76 19.85 16.94
C LYS A 147 11.78 18.99 16.15
N SER A 148 10.55 19.47 16.00
CA SER A 148 9.49 18.82 15.24
C SER A 148 9.83 18.77 13.75
N GLU A 149 10.12 19.92 13.14
CA GLU A 149 10.45 20.05 11.72
C GLU A 149 11.60 19.10 11.32
N SER A 150 12.69 19.07 12.08
CA SER A 150 13.83 18.19 11.77
C SER A 150 13.49 16.71 11.89
N TYR A 151 12.60 16.33 12.80
CA TYR A 151 12.14 14.95 12.95
C TYR A 151 11.30 14.55 11.72
N PHE A 152 10.36 15.40 11.30
CA PHE A 152 9.47 15.12 10.19
C PHE A 152 10.17 15.15 8.83
N ASP A 153 11.16 16.02 8.63
CA ASP A 153 12.04 15.98 7.46
C ASP A 153 12.71 14.62 7.33
N ARG A 154 13.34 14.15 8.41
CA ARG A 154 14.01 12.85 8.44
C ARG A 154 13.02 11.71 8.22
N LEU A 155 11.82 11.79 8.81
CA LEU A 155 10.76 10.81 8.58
C LEU A 155 10.35 10.76 7.11
N GLY A 156 10.18 11.91 6.47
CA GLY A 156 9.87 12.03 5.04
C GLY A 156 10.94 11.41 4.15
N ASP A 157 12.21 11.72 4.43
CA ASP A 157 13.36 11.16 3.71
C ASP A 157 13.40 9.63 3.82
N LEU A 158 13.21 9.08 5.02
CA LEU A 158 13.21 7.63 5.24
C LEU A 158 11.99 6.94 4.63
N ALA A 159 10.84 7.62 4.60
CA ALA A 159 9.60 7.10 4.05
C ALA A 159 9.55 7.10 2.52
N LEU A 160 10.51 7.78 1.86
CA LEU A 160 10.51 8.02 0.41
C LEU A 160 9.20 8.69 -0.06
N GLY A 161 8.61 9.53 0.79
CA GLY A 161 7.33 10.18 0.54
C GLY A 161 6.10 9.28 0.53
N ILE A 162 6.18 8.05 1.06
CA ILE A 162 5.06 7.11 1.14
C ILE A 162 4.40 7.18 2.53
N ASN A 163 3.13 7.60 2.57
CA ASN A 163 2.38 7.77 3.82
C ASN A 163 2.32 6.52 4.71
N ALA A 164 2.14 5.34 4.12
CA ALA A 164 2.10 4.08 4.88
C ALA A 164 3.45 3.79 5.57
N VAL A 165 4.57 4.12 4.92
CA VAL A 165 5.90 3.96 5.49
C VAL A 165 6.12 5.01 6.58
N ALA A 166 5.77 6.27 6.32
CA ALA A 166 5.87 7.36 7.29
C ALA A 166 5.09 7.06 8.57
N ALA A 167 3.82 6.67 8.48
CA ALA A 167 3.01 6.30 9.65
C ALA A 167 3.62 5.13 10.42
N GLN A 168 4.13 4.11 9.73
CA GLN A 168 4.68 2.94 10.40
C GLN A 168 6.00 3.25 11.12
N LEU A 169 6.88 4.03 10.50
CA LEU A 169 8.12 4.49 11.12
C LEU A 169 7.85 5.46 12.27
N TRP A 170 6.85 6.34 12.13
CA TRP A 170 6.38 7.20 13.22
C TRP A 170 5.92 6.36 14.42
N LEU A 171 5.04 5.38 14.21
CA LEU A 171 4.59 4.47 15.28
C LEU A 171 5.74 3.73 15.96
N TYR A 172 6.72 3.23 15.20
CA TYR A 172 7.91 2.57 15.74
C TYR A 172 8.83 3.50 16.54
N SER A 173 8.78 4.78 16.23
CA SER A 173 9.57 5.78 16.92
C SER A 173 8.99 6.15 18.30
N LEU A 174 7.72 5.83 18.57
CA LEU A 174 7.06 6.15 19.83
C LEU A 174 7.48 5.17 20.93
N LYS A 175 7.80 5.72 22.11
CA LYS A 175 8.10 4.96 23.33
C LYS A 175 7.24 5.45 24.47
N TYR A 176 6.70 4.53 25.24
CA TYR A 176 6.00 4.80 26.48
C TYR A 176 6.99 4.79 27.64
N LEU A 177 7.15 5.92 28.33
CA LEU A 177 7.88 5.98 29.58
C LEU A 177 6.91 5.73 30.73
N SER A 178 6.97 4.53 31.30
CA SER A 178 6.34 4.26 32.59
C SER A 178 7.13 4.97 33.68
N SER A 179 6.45 5.76 34.51
CA SER A 179 7.02 6.34 35.73
C SER A 179 7.60 5.24 36.61
N ASP A 180 8.83 5.45 37.08
CA ASP A 180 9.57 4.53 37.95
C ASP A 180 8.77 4.20 39.22
N PRO A 181 8.52 2.92 39.57
CA PRO A 181 7.75 2.55 40.76
C PRO A 181 8.41 2.96 42.09
N GLU A 182 9.67 3.43 42.09
CA GLU A 182 10.37 3.88 43.31
C GLU A 182 10.16 5.37 43.65
N ALA A 183 9.44 6.14 42.81
CA ALA A 183 9.13 7.54 43.09
C ALA A 183 8.00 7.68 44.14
N ASN A 184 8.38 7.54 45.42
CA ASN A 184 7.58 7.88 46.59
C ASN A 184 7.19 9.38 46.58
N SER A 185 6.09 9.73 45.92
CA SER A 185 5.42 11.01 46.17
C SER A 185 3.94 10.91 45.80
N LEU A 186 3.12 11.09 46.84
CA LEU A 186 1.67 11.20 46.77
C LEU A 186 1.26 12.38 45.86
N LYS A 187 0.39 12.07 44.90
CA LYS A 187 -0.52 12.92 44.10
C LYS A 187 -0.20 12.98 42.60
N GLU A 188 -1.27 12.76 41.84
CA GLU A 188 -1.43 12.69 40.39
C GLU A 188 -1.15 11.31 39.78
N GLU A 189 -2.20 10.72 39.20
CA GLU A 189 -2.08 9.62 38.24
C GLU A 189 -1.22 10.11 37.08
N ILE A 190 0.10 9.90 37.16
CA ILE A 190 0.99 10.23 36.06
C ILE A 190 0.72 9.19 34.96
N LEU A 191 -0.23 9.52 34.06
CA LEU A 191 -0.29 8.91 32.74
C LEU A 191 1.13 8.91 32.18
N GLY A 192 1.66 7.74 31.85
CA GLY A 192 3.02 7.64 31.35
C GLY A 192 3.18 8.48 30.09
N LYS A 193 4.35 9.11 29.96
CA LYS A 193 4.61 10.08 28.92
C LYS A 193 5.04 9.36 27.65
N ILE A 194 4.45 9.73 26.51
CA ILE A 194 4.90 9.25 25.21
C ILE A 194 6.02 10.16 24.72
N GLN A 195 7.17 9.57 24.41
CA GLN A 195 8.29 10.25 23.79
C GLN A 195 8.54 9.68 22.41
N HIS A 196 9.05 10.50 21.50
CA HIS A 196 9.61 9.98 20.25
C HIS A 196 11.09 9.64 20.41
N THR A 197 11.55 8.74 19.56
CA THR A 197 12.96 8.54 19.28
C THR A 197 13.23 8.82 17.83
N THR A 198 14.49 9.04 17.47
CA THR A 198 14.90 9.22 16.09
C THR A 198 14.38 8.07 15.21
N PRO A 199 13.65 8.35 14.11
CA PRO A 199 13.12 7.30 13.25
C PRO A 199 14.26 6.62 12.50
N THR A 200 14.19 5.29 12.41
CA THR A 200 15.19 4.46 11.75
C THR A 200 14.51 3.36 10.96
N LEU A 201 15.07 3.02 9.79
CA LEU A 201 14.60 1.87 9.03
C LEU A 201 15.00 0.57 9.74
N PRO A 202 14.07 -0.37 9.95
CA PRO A 202 14.40 -1.68 10.50
C PRO A 202 15.31 -2.46 9.54
N ASP A 203 16.17 -3.31 10.08
CA ASP A 203 17.03 -4.17 9.28
C ASP A 203 16.23 -5.25 8.56
N LEU A 204 16.69 -5.65 7.37
CA LEU A 204 16.18 -6.83 6.70
C LEU A 204 16.93 -8.07 7.22
N PRO A 205 16.24 -9.22 7.39
CA PRO A 205 16.92 -10.48 7.59
C PRO A 205 17.71 -10.84 6.33
N LYS A 206 18.62 -11.81 6.45
CA LYS A 206 19.31 -12.34 5.26
C LYS A 206 18.30 -13.04 4.34
N LEU A 207 18.04 -12.46 3.18
CA LEU A 207 17.08 -12.97 2.20
C LEU A 207 17.75 -13.92 1.20
N THR A 208 17.12 -15.08 0.99
CA THR A 208 17.44 -15.98 -0.12
C THR A 208 16.82 -15.48 -1.43
N ALA A 209 17.12 -16.15 -2.56
CA ALA A 209 16.48 -15.82 -3.84
C ALA A 209 14.96 -16.06 -3.79
N ASP A 210 14.54 -17.14 -3.14
CA ASP A 210 13.12 -17.49 -2.99
C ASP A 210 12.40 -16.48 -2.10
N ASP A 211 13.05 -16.02 -1.02
CA ASP A 211 12.49 -14.97 -0.16
C ASP A 211 12.28 -13.67 -0.95
N ARG A 212 13.26 -13.28 -1.79
CA ARG A 212 13.13 -12.09 -2.66
C ARG A 212 11.98 -12.25 -3.65
N TYR A 213 11.82 -13.43 -4.26
CA TYR A 213 10.74 -13.70 -5.21
C TYR A 213 9.36 -13.71 -4.54
N LEU A 214 9.26 -14.24 -3.32
CA LEU A 214 8.06 -14.16 -2.49
C LEU A 214 7.72 -12.71 -2.15
N LEU A 215 8.67 -11.94 -1.64
CA LEU A 215 8.48 -10.54 -1.27
C LEU A 215 8.12 -9.67 -2.47
N PHE A 216 8.75 -9.89 -3.63
CA PHE A 216 8.36 -9.26 -4.89
C PHE A 216 6.91 -9.58 -5.25
N SER A 217 6.48 -10.84 -5.10
CA SER A 217 5.10 -11.24 -5.37
C SER A 217 4.10 -10.57 -4.43
N LEU A 218 4.46 -10.35 -3.16
CA LEU A 218 3.65 -9.58 -2.22
C LEU A 218 3.56 -8.09 -2.62
N LEU A 219 4.67 -7.47 -3.03
CA LEU A 219 4.66 -6.08 -3.50
C LEU A 219 3.87 -5.92 -4.79
N LEU A 220 3.98 -6.89 -5.69
CA LEU A 220 3.24 -6.92 -6.95
C LEU A 220 1.74 -6.98 -6.75
N HIS A 221 1.26 -7.72 -5.75
CA HIS A 221 -0.17 -7.88 -5.49
C HIS A 221 -0.68 -6.96 -4.36
N GLY A 222 0.21 -6.29 -3.63
CA GLY A 222 -0.07 -5.51 -2.42
C GLY A 222 -0.51 -6.38 -1.24
N GLN A 223 -1.61 -7.12 -1.41
CA GLN A 223 -2.19 -8.04 -0.44
C GLN A 223 -2.64 -9.31 -1.15
N ILE A 224 -2.27 -10.48 -0.61
CA ILE A 224 -2.60 -11.76 -1.25
C ILE A 224 -2.79 -12.87 -0.21
N THR A 225 -3.65 -13.83 -0.52
CA THR A 225 -3.86 -15.01 0.33
C THR A 225 -2.71 -16.01 0.14
N LEU A 226 -2.48 -16.90 1.12
CA LEU A 226 -1.46 -17.94 1.00
C LEU A 226 -1.68 -18.86 -0.23
N PRO A 227 -2.89 -19.35 -0.54
CA PRO A 227 -3.13 -20.15 -1.74
C PRO A 227 -2.77 -19.42 -3.03
N CYS A 228 -3.17 -18.15 -3.17
CA CYS A 228 -2.84 -17.36 -4.35
C CYS A 228 -1.35 -17.02 -4.44
N LEU A 229 -0.69 -16.80 -3.30
CA LEU A 229 0.77 -16.63 -3.26
C LEU A 229 1.47 -17.91 -3.75
N ALA A 230 1.03 -19.08 -3.29
CA ALA A 230 1.58 -20.36 -3.76
C ALA A 230 1.41 -20.55 -5.27
N LEU A 231 0.22 -20.23 -5.81
CA LEU A 231 -0.02 -20.23 -7.26
C LEU A 231 0.90 -19.26 -8.01
N THR A 232 1.15 -18.08 -7.46
CA THR A 232 2.03 -17.06 -8.05
C THR A 232 3.50 -17.52 -8.08
N LEU A 233 3.91 -18.24 -7.04
CA LEU A 233 5.27 -18.76 -6.92
C LEU A 233 5.47 -20.05 -7.73
N GLY A 234 4.39 -20.71 -8.18
CA GLY A 234 4.46 -22.01 -8.83
C GLY A 234 4.80 -23.14 -7.85
N GLU A 235 4.51 -22.93 -6.57
CA GLU A 235 4.90 -23.80 -5.46
C GLU A 235 3.68 -24.36 -4.73
N THR A 236 3.90 -25.37 -3.89
CA THR A 236 2.85 -25.90 -3.00
C THR A 236 2.65 -24.99 -1.79
N GLU A 237 1.42 -24.90 -1.28
CA GLU A 237 1.11 -24.10 -0.09
C GLU A 237 1.96 -24.48 1.13
N SER A 238 2.32 -25.77 1.29
CA SER A 238 3.14 -26.23 2.42
C SER A 238 4.56 -25.68 2.38
N ILE A 239 5.17 -25.60 1.19
CA ILE A 239 6.50 -25.01 0.98
C ILE A 239 6.45 -23.51 1.29
N VAL A 240 5.50 -22.80 0.68
CA VAL A 240 5.34 -21.35 0.85
C VAL A 240 5.01 -20.98 2.28
N GLN A 241 4.19 -21.78 2.96
CA GLN A 241 3.83 -21.57 4.37
C GLN A 241 5.08 -21.54 5.26
N SER A 242 6.08 -22.39 5.02
CA SER A 242 7.31 -22.40 5.82
C SER A 242 8.09 -21.09 5.70
N GLN A 243 8.23 -20.56 4.48
CA GLN A 243 8.89 -19.28 4.19
C GLN A 243 8.09 -18.11 4.79
N VAL A 244 6.76 -18.12 4.60
CA VAL A 244 5.85 -17.11 5.17
C VAL A 244 5.98 -17.06 6.69
N GLN A 245 6.06 -18.20 7.38
CA GLN A 245 6.22 -18.21 8.84
C GLN A 245 7.56 -17.61 9.28
N MET A 246 8.64 -17.82 8.53
CA MET A 246 9.93 -17.21 8.82
C MET A 246 9.89 -15.68 8.65
N LEU A 247 9.29 -15.20 7.56
CA LEU A 247 9.16 -13.77 7.28
C LEU A 247 8.18 -13.06 8.22
N LEU A 248 7.14 -13.75 8.70
CA LEU A 248 6.25 -13.25 9.75
C LEU A 248 6.99 -13.07 11.07
N ARG A 249 7.82 -14.05 11.46
CA ARG A 249 8.62 -14.00 12.71
C ARG A 249 9.67 -12.90 12.68
N SER A 250 10.23 -12.57 11.51
CA SER A 250 11.15 -11.46 11.36
C SER A 250 10.47 -10.09 11.25
N GLY A 251 9.14 -10.05 11.10
CA GLY A 251 8.37 -8.80 11.00
C GLY A 251 8.41 -8.13 9.64
N VAL A 252 9.05 -8.74 8.62
CA VAL A 252 9.15 -8.20 7.26
C VAL A 252 7.81 -8.21 6.55
N ILE A 253 6.98 -9.21 6.83
CA ILE A 253 5.61 -9.31 6.33
C ILE A 253 4.67 -9.45 7.52
N TRP A 254 3.43 -9.01 7.33
CA TRP A 254 2.35 -9.18 8.30
C TRP A 254 1.17 -9.90 7.71
N ARG A 255 0.29 -10.37 8.59
CA ARG A 255 -0.97 -11.01 8.23
C ARG A 255 -2.13 -10.25 8.84
N GLN A 256 -3.07 -9.82 8.02
CA GLN A 256 -4.34 -9.26 8.46
C GLN A 256 -5.48 -10.16 7.96
N ARG A 257 -6.15 -10.85 8.90
CA ARG A 257 -7.07 -11.96 8.58
C ARG A 257 -6.33 -13.02 7.74
N GLU A 258 -6.73 -13.23 6.49
CA GLU A 258 -6.11 -14.18 5.56
C GLU A 258 -5.12 -13.54 4.58
N LEU A 259 -4.95 -12.21 4.63
CA LEU A 259 -4.13 -11.46 3.68
C LEU A 259 -2.71 -11.25 4.21
N LEU A 260 -1.74 -11.64 3.38
CA LEU A 260 -0.31 -11.41 3.58
C LEU A 260 0.09 -10.13 2.86
N MET A 261 0.91 -9.31 3.51
CA MET A 261 1.43 -8.06 2.96
C MET A 261 2.80 -7.73 3.54
N VAL A 262 3.60 -6.96 2.80
CA VAL A 262 4.87 -6.43 3.31
C VAL A 262 4.59 -5.39 4.39
N ASN A 263 5.34 -5.44 5.48
CA ASN A 263 5.34 -4.39 6.50
C ASN A 263 5.91 -3.09 5.88
N PRO A 264 5.14 -1.98 5.84
CA PRO A 264 5.59 -0.74 5.19
C PRO A 264 6.94 -0.23 5.69
N ALA A 265 7.29 -0.41 6.97
CA ALA A 265 8.58 0.05 7.50
C ALA A 265 9.80 -0.60 6.81
N HIS A 266 9.66 -1.83 6.29
CA HIS A 266 10.72 -2.51 5.57
C HIS A 266 10.78 -2.13 4.08
N TYR A 267 9.76 -1.45 3.55
CA TYR A 267 9.64 -1.18 2.12
C TYR A 267 10.83 -0.44 1.52
N PRO A 268 11.38 0.65 2.12
CA PRO A 268 12.50 1.37 1.51
C PRO A 268 13.74 0.50 1.29
N ARG A 269 14.10 -0.30 2.30
CA ARG A 269 15.24 -1.24 2.19
C ARG A 269 14.94 -2.39 1.25
N LEU A 270 13.70 -2.91 1.28
CA LEU A 270 13.29 -4.02 0.42
C LEU A 270 13.27 -3.59 -1.05
N ARG A 271 12.78 -2.39 -1.36
CA ARG A 271 12.83 -1.81 -2.70
C ARG A 271 14.26 -1.75 -3.20
N TRP A 272 15.18 -1.21 -2.40
CA TRP A 272 16.60 -1.16 -2.74
C TRP A 272 17.15 -2.56 -3.02
N GLU A 273 16.92 -3.52 -2.13
CA GLU A 273 17.38 -4.92 -2.29
C GLU A 273 16.84 -5.56 -3.58
N LEU A 274 15.55 -5.39 -3.89
CA LEU A 274 14.93 -5.98 -5.08
C LEU A 274 15.44 -5.34 -6.38
N VAL A 275 15.60 -4.02 -6.42
CA VAL A 275 16.17 -3.31 -7.58
C VAL A 275 17.62 -3.76 -7.82
N HIS A 276 18.45 -3.86 -6.78
CA HIS A 276 19.84 -4.31 -6.90
C HIS A 276 19.99 -5.78 -7.29
N ASN A 277 18.92 -6.57 -7.16
CA ASN A 277 18.86 -7.97 -7.57
C ASN A 277 18.06 -8.18 -8.87
N ASN A 278 17.85 -7.13 -9.68
CA ASN A 278 17.20 -7.18 -11.01
C ASN A 278 15.74 -7.69 -10.99
N PHE A 279 15.03 -7.53 -9.87
CA PHE A 279 13.57 -7.73 -9.85
C PHE A 279 12.83 -6.57 -10.52
N PHE A 280 13.54 -5.46 -10.71
CA PHE A 280 13.08 -4.27 -11.40
C PHE A 280 14.17 -3.69 -12.28
N ILE A 281 13.78 -3.17 -13.45
CA ILE A 281 14.59 -2.25 -14.24
C ILE A 281 13.79 -0.94 -14.19
N GLU A 282 14.26 0.03 -13.42
CA GLU A 282 13.75 1.40 -13.60
C GLU A 282 14.37 1.92 -14.89
N GLU A 283 13.56 2.34 -15.85
CA GLU A 283 14.07 3.21 -16.92
C GLU A 283 14.32 4.57 -16.27
N ASP A 284 15.57 5.05 -16.39
CA ASP A 284 16.07 6.32 -15.84
C ASP A 284 15.23 7.54 -16.25
#